data_AF-A0A2U9ZXF6-F1
#
_entry.id   AF-A0A2U9ZXF6-F1
#
_cell.length_a   1.000
_cell.length_b   1.000
_cell.length_c   1.000
_cell.angle_alpha   90.00
_cell.angle_beta   90.00
_cell.angle_gamma   90.00
#
_symmetry.space_group_name_H-M   'P 1'
#
loop_
_entity.id
_entity.type
_entity.pdbx_description
1 polymer ?
#
loop_
_entity_poly.entity_id
_entity_poly.type
_entity_poly.pdbx_seq_one_letter_code
_entity_poly.pdbx_strand_id
1 'polypeptide(L)' 'MKIFYYLFHFLCYATFVLPALVDPERCSKLYGQCKKRCARYEKQIELCLSPSKICCIERAFEDD' A
#
# COMPACT_ATOMS: atom_id res chain seq x y z
N MET A 1 -4.71 10.98 33.05
CA MET A 1 -3.95 9.74 32.75
C MET A 1 -4.69 8.71 31.87
N LYS A 2 -6.01 8.80 31.63
CA LYS A 2 -6.73 7.87 30.72
C LYS A 2 -6.63 8.24 29.22
N ILE A 3 -6.62 9.54 28.90
CA ILE A 3 -6.52 10.03 27.51
C ILE A 3 -5.24 9.58 26.82
N PHE A 4 -4.09 9.61 27.49
CA PHE A 4 -2.84 9.13 26.93
C PHE A 4 -2.88 7.63 26.61
N TYR A 5 -3.53 6.82 27.44
CA TYR A 5 -3.72 5.40 27.17
C TYR A 5 -4.57 5.15 25.92
N TYR A 6 -5.69 5.87 25.78
CA TYR A 6 -6.52 5.76 24.57
C TYR A 6 -5.79 6.22 23.31
N LEU A 7 -5.00 7.29 23.40
CA LEU A 7 -4.16 7.76 22.28
C LEU A 7 -3.11 6.72 21.88
N PHE A 8 -2.39 6.14 22.85
CA PHE A 8 -1.43 5.06 22.59
C PHE A 8 -2.11 3.83 21.98
N HIS A 9 -3.27 3.44 22.50
CA HIS A 9 -4.03 2.31 21.97
C HIS A 9 -4.50 2.57 20.53
N PHE A 10 -4.93 3.80 20.23
CA PHE A 10 -5.31 4.19 18.87
C PHE A 10 -4.12 4.17 17.91
N LEU A 11 -2.97 4.69 18.36
CA LEU A 11 -1.72 4.67 17.60
C LEU A 11 -1.25 3.23 17.31
N CYS A 12 -1.30 2.34 18.29
CA CYS A 12 -1.01 0.92 18.08
C CYS A 12 -2.00 0.28 17.11
N TYR A 13 -3.29 0.55 17.25
CA TYR A 13 -4.30 0.00 16.33
C TYR A 13 -4.06 0.47 14.89
N ALA A 14 -3.82 1.77 14.67
CA ALA A 14 -3.52 2.31 13.35
C ALA A 14 -2.23 1.71 12.77
N THR A 15 -1.17 1.57 13.57
CA THR A 15 0.11 1.07 13.08
C THR A 15 0.17 -0.44 12.86
N PHE A 16 -0.62 -1.24 13.57
CA PHE A 16 -0.60 -2.71 13.44
C PHE A 16 -1.77 -3.27 12.63
N VAL A 17 -2.95 -2.63 12.65
CA VAL A 17 -4.14 -3.13 11.94
C VAL A 17 -4.25 -2.57 10.53
N LEU A 18 -3.87 -1.31 10.28
CA LEU A 18 -3.88 -0.76 8.92
C LEU A 18 -2.95 -1.51 7.95
N PRO A 19 -1.71 -1.91 8.34
CA PRO A 19 -0.87 -2.71 7.45
C PRO A 19 -1.40 -4.13 7.23
N ALA A 20 -2.20 -4.69 8.15
CA ALA A 20 -2.81 -6.01 7.96
C ALA A 20 -3.96 -5.98 6.94
N LEU A 21 -4.58 -4.82 6.72
CA LEU A 21 -5.59 -4.60 5.69
C LEU A 21 -4.98 -4.36 4.30
N VAL A 22 -3.74 -3.88 4.25
CA VAL A 22 -2.98 -3.69 3.00
C VAL A 22 -2.29 -5.01 2.70
N ASP A 23 -2.86 -5.84 1.82
CA ASP A 23 -2.21 -7.08 1.37
C ASP A 23 -1.00 -6.74 0.48
N PRO A 24 0.24 -6.85 0.98
CA PRO A 24 1.40 -6.47 0.20
C PRO A 24 1.77 -7.51 -0.85
N GLU A 25 1.23 -8.74 -0.76
CA GLU A 25 1.34 -9.73 -1.81
C GLU A 25 0.43 -9.40 -2.98
N ARG A 26 -0.64 -8.63 -2.78
CA ARG A 26 -1.58 -8.26 -3.86
C ARG A 26 -0.86 -7.58 -5.02
N CYS A 27 0.15 -6.76 -4.72
CA CYS A 27 1.00 -6.14 -5.74
C CYS A 27 1.75 -7.19 -6.57
N SER A 28 2.40 -8.14 -5.90
CA SER A 28 3.15 -9.24 -6.55
C SER A 28 2.24 -10.18 -7.33
N LYS A 29 1.05 -10.50 -6.78
CA LYS A 29 0.01 -11.33 -7.41
C LYS A 29 -0.53 -10.71 -8.70
N LEU A 30 -0.54 -9.39 -8.78
CA LEU A 30 -0.96 -8.64 -9.97
C LEU A 30 0.21 -8.35 -10.92
N TYR A 31 1.37 -8.99 -10.75
CA TYR A 31 2.60 -8.74 -11.52
C TYR A 31 3.06 -7.27 -11.45
N GLY A 32 2.65 -6.55 -10.41
CA GLY A 32 3.03 -5.17 -10.15
C GLY A 32 4.41 -5.05 -9.50
N GLN A 33 5.04 -3.89 -9.69
CA GLN A 33 6.34 -3.56 -9.10
C GLN A 33 6.21 -2.41 -8.10
N CYS A 34 6.84 -2.58 -6.93
CA CYS A 34 6.91 -1.54 -5.91
C CYS A 34 7.98 -0.48 -6.25
N LYS A 35 7.55 0.71 -6.64
CA LYS A 35 8.41 1.84 -7.04
C LYS A 35 8.05 3.09 -6.23
N LYS A 36 8.95 4.10 -6.18
CA LYS A 36 8.62 5.40 -5.56
C LYS A 36 7.63 6.21 -6.40
N ARG A 37 7.66 6.02 -7.73
CA ARG A 37 6.78 6.67 -8.71
C ARG A 37 6.57 5.71 -9.87
N CYS A 38 5.34 5.61 -10.36
CA CYS A 38 5.04 4.83 -11.55
C CYS A 38 5.50 5.54 -12.82
N ALA A 39 5.89 4.77 -13.82
CA ALA A 39 6.17 5.27 -15.16
C ALA A 39 4.89 5.79 -15.83
N ARG A 40 5.04 6.55 -16.92
CA ARG A 40 3.90 7.15 -17.64
C ARG A 40 2.90 6.10 -18.17
N TYR A 41 3.38 4.92 -18.50
CA TYR A 41 2.62 3.78 -19.01
C TYR A 41 2.16 2.81 -17.91
N GLU A 42 2.49 3.09 -16.65
CA GLU A 42 2.05 2.29 -15.50
C GLU A 42 0.85 2.96 -14.80
N LYS A 43 0.14 2.19 -13.98
CA LYS A 43 -0.95 2.67 -13.12
C LYS A 43 -0.63 2.35 -11.67
N GLN A 44 -0.88 3.31 -10.77
CA GLN A 44 -0.84 3.08 -9.34
C GLN A 44 -2.13 2.37 -8.91
N ILE A 45 -1.99 1.26 -8.18
CA ILE A 45 -3.15 0.45 -7.74
C ILE A 45 -3.24 0.28 -6.22
N GLU A 46 -2.11 0.22 -5.53
CA GLU A 46 -2.03 -0.11 -4.10
C GLU A 46 -0.77 0.48 -3.47
N LEU A 47 -0.67 0.41 -2.15
CA LEU A 47 0.54 0.72 -1.38
C LEU A 47 1.36 -0.55 -1.16
N CYS A 48 2.69 -0.43 -1.11
CA CYS A 48 3.56 -1.54 -0.74
C CYS A 48 3.85 -1.55 0.77
N LEU A 49 4.42 -2.66 1.28
CA LEU A 49 4.91 -2.78 2.67
C LEU A 49 5.76 -1.59 3.14
N SER A 50 6.48 -0.96 2.21
CA SER A 50 7.17 0.30 2.50
C SER A 50 6.23 1.48 2.22
N PRO A 51 5.95 2.36 3.20
CA PRO A 51 5.06 3.50 3.02
C PRO A 51 5.59 4.54 2.01
N SER A 52 6.86 4.42 1.62
CA SER A 52 7.51 5.26 0.61
C SER A 52 7.42 4.71 -0.82
N LYS A 53 6.84 3.51 -1.00
CA LYS A 53 6.72 2.83 -2.27
C LYS A 53 5.25 2.54 -2.58
N ILE A 54 4.90 2.77 -3.84
CA ILE A 54 3.58 2.49 -4.39
C ILE A 54 3.68 1.28 -5.33
N CYS A 55 2.60 0.52 -5.43
CA CYS A 55 2.49 -0.57 -6.38
C CYS A 55 2.11 -0.03 -7.76
N CYS A 56 2.97 -0.28 -8.74
CA CYS A 56 2.80 0.11 -10.14
C CYS A 56 2.60 -1.14 -10.99
N ILE A 57 1.49 -1.19 -11.72
CA ILE A 57 1.25 -2.23 -12.73
C ILE A 57 1.37 -1.62 -14.11
N GLU A 58 1.96 -2.33 -15.07
CA GLU A 58 1.88 -1.93 -16.48
C GLU A 58 0.40 -1.85 -16.87
N ARG A 59 0.02 -0.80 -17.60
CA ARG A 59 -1.30 -0.82 -18.24
C ARG A 59 -1.24 -1.98 -19.22
N ALA A 60 -2.01 -3.04 -18.96
CA ALA A 60 -2.44 -3.88 -20.06
C ALA A 60 -3.07 -2.91 -21.05
N PHE A 61 -2.43 -2.72 -22.20
CA PHE A 61 -3.12 -2.17 -23.34
C PHE A 61 -4.24 -3.18 -23.57
N GLU A 62 -5.44 -2.89 -23.06
CA GLU A 62 -6.64 -3.51 -23.60
C GLU A 62 -6.58 -3.15 -25.08
N ASP A 63 -6.17 -4.13 -25.90
CA ASP A 63 -6.23 -4.04 -27.35
C ASP A 63 -7.65 -3.57 -27.70
N ASP A 64 -7.69 -2.50 -28.49
CA ASP A 64 -8.88 -1.77 -29.00
C ASP A 64 -9.96 -2.71 -29.58
#